data_AF-D8QJK2-F1
#
_entry.id   AF-D8QJK2-F1
#
_cell.length_a   1.000
_cell.length_b   1.000
_cell.length_c   1.000
_cell.angle_alpha   90.00
_cell.angle_beta   90.00
_cell.angle_gamma   90.00
#
_symmetry.space_group_name_H-M   'P 1'
#
loop_
_entity.id
_entity.type
_entity.pdbx_description
1 polymer ?
#
loop_
_entity_poly.entity_id
_entity_poly.type
_entity_poly.pdbx_seq_one_letter_code
_entity_poly.pdbx_strand_id
1 'polypeptide(L)'
;MSSGHQRSMNTNQPSASHNSARPNRVVLPHFSDILQPRSAAPSTSVRRVNAGQHDSHRPAQYTNLGSSEFPLAFALDAPTDDAVTPYIPEDAPRRRETAPWQITVPTTRITPQHINLITPAKLEAYDDLAIFAGPASPLPTVAFSPAIDLGELLWFYGLDFPKAKRTFRTDRDLRRRWCSAVLRERQCRACLHDHCRADGSVDYHVGLGQRRCAWAQCPFVVPHEVGDDKAPRALSAHMALTHFCQTLMCPLCKRALKIAKESGFLAYDVIAKHLATGLCLGLAKYALEKAQPVPRPNLGADPGIVEGEDAPRFRV
;
A
#
# COMPACT_ATOMS: atom_id res chain seq x y z
N MET A 1 -11.15 23.65 76.79
CA MET A 1 -11.41 22.72 77.91
C MET A 1 -12.14 21.51 77.35
N SER A 2 -11.66 20.32 77.69
CA SER A 2 -12.35 19.01 77.64
C SER A 2 -12.65 18.41 76.25
N SER A 3 -11.84 17.42 75.84
CA SER A 3 -12.17 15.96 75.84
C SER A 3 -12.86 15.56 74.52
N GLY A 4 -12.30 14.77 73.59
CA GLY A 4 -11.47 13.58 73.74
C GLY A 4 -12.37 12.34 73.77
N HIS A 5 -12.45 11.58 72.67
CA HIS A 5 -12.57 10.11 72.69
C HIS A 5 -12.39 9.49 71.30
N GLN A 6 -11.35 8.66 71.20
CA GLN A 6 -11.09 7.68 70.16
C GLN A 6 -12.04 6.50 70.30
N ARG A 7 -12.36 5.80 69.20
CA ARG A 7 -12.56 4.34 69.22
C ARG A 7 -12.02 3.71 67.94
N SER A 8 -11.24 2.67 68.19
CA SER A 8 -10.57 1.80 67.24
C SER A 8 -11.20 0.41 67.33
N MET A 9 -10.87 -0.42 66.33
CA MET A 9 -11.04 -1.88 66.24
C MET A 9 -12.43 -2.40 65.82
N ASN A 10 -12.51 -3.15 64.72
CA ASN A 10 -12.25 -4.59 64.80
C ASN A 10 -12.04 -5.28 63.45
N THR A 11 -11.08 -6.20 63.48
CA THR A 11 -10.78 -7.30 62.56
C THR A 11 -11.94 -8.29 62.41
N ASN A 12 -12.03 -8.99 61.28
CA ASN A 12 -12.18 -10.45 61.22
C ASN A 12 -12.14 -10.99 59.78
N GLN A 13 -11.08 -11.76 59.48
CA GLN A 13 -11.15 -12.93 58.59
C GLN A 13 -12.01 -14.02 59.27
N PRO A 14 -12.58 -14.98 58.52
CA PRO A 14 -11.90 -16.26 58.40
C PRO A 14 -11.96 -16.93 57.01
N SER A 15 -11.10 -17.93 56.93
CA SER A 15 -10.70 -18.77 55.80
C SER A 15 -11.60 -19.98 55.55
N ALA A 16 -11.25 -20.73 54.49
CA ALA A 16 -11.60 -22.12 54.11
C ALA A 16 -12.79 -22.25 53.13
N SER A 17 -12.81 -23.15 52.14
CA SER A 17 -11.86 -24.10 51.56
C SER A 17 -12.53 -24.75 50.32
N HIS A 18 -11.73 -25.41 49.47
CA HIS A 18 -12.07 -26.47 48.50
C HIS A 18 -13.19 -26.25 47.47
N ASN A 19 -12.82 -26.25 46.17
CA ASN A 19 -13.19 -27.38 45.31
C ASN A 19 -12.42 -27.42 43.98
N SER A 20 -12.05 -28.65 43.64
CA SER A 20 -11.30 -29.10 42.47
C SER A 20 -12.18 -29.17 41.23
N ALA A 21 -11.66 -28.77 40.06
CA ALA A 21 -12.00 -29.37 38.77
C ALA A 21 -10.94 -29.03 37.70
N ARG A 22 -10.21 -30.05 37.23
CA ARG A 22 -9.54 -30.13 35.90
C ARG A 22 -10.60 -30.48 34.84
N PRO A 23 -10.46 -30.13 33.55
CA PRO A 23 -9.55 -30.83 32.59
C PRO A 23 -8.97 -29.82 31.53
N ASN A 24 -8.19 -30.12 30.49
CA ASN A 24 -7.78 -31.33 29.79
C ASN A 24 -6.45 -31.02 29.08
N ARG A 25 -5.47 -31.92 29.15
CA ARG A 25 -4.15 -31.78 28.52
C ARG A 25 -4.18 -32.58 27.22
N VAL A 26 -4.17 -31.91 26.07
CA VAL A 26 -4.06 -32.57 24.77
C VAL A 26 -2.64 -33.08 24.60
N VAL A 27 -2.51 -34.39 24.48
CA VAL A 27 -1.30 -35.14 24.19
C VAL A 27 -1.17 -35.24 22.67
N LEU A 28 -0.06 -34.74 22.11
CA LEU A 28 0.34 -35.03 20.72
C LEU A 28 1.14 -36.34 20.70
N PRO A 29 0.90 -37.25 19.75
CA PRO A 29 1.70 -38.45 19.63
C PRO A 29 3.04 -38.18 18.91
N HIS A 30 4.08 -38.69 19.54
CA HIS A 30 5.38 -39.03 18.96
C HIS A 30 5.20 -40.04 17.82
N PHE A 31 5.80 -39.78 16.67
CA PHE A 31 6.10 -40.81 15.67
C PHE A 31 7.61 -40.81 15.40
N SER A 32 8.25 -41.88 15.84
CA SER A 32 9.61 -42.25 15.46
C SER A 32 9.61 -43.72 15.05
N ASP A 33 10.27 -43.96 13.91
CA ASP A 33 10.81 -45.22 13.40
C ASP A 33 9.78 -46.25 12.87
N ILE A 34 10.00 -47.03 11.80
CA ILE A 34 11.20 -47.74 11.36
C ILE A 34 11.08 -48.02 9.83
N LEU A 35 12.19 -47.91 9.07
CA LEU A 35 12.75 -48.90 8.10
C LEU A 35 13.58 -48.23 6.98
N GLN A 36 14.91 -48.34 7.11
CA GLN A 36 15.89 -48.39 6.01
C GLN A 36 15.87 -49.80 5.34
N PRO A 37 16.75 -50.19 4.38
CA PRO A 37 17.66 -49.45 3.47
C PRO A 37 17.53 -49.92 1.99
N ARG A 38 18.18 -49.22 1.04
CA ARG A 38 18.90 -49.89 -0.05
C ARG A 38 19.97 -49.02 -0.72
N SER A 39 21.09 -49.67 -0.94
CA SER A 39 22.41 -49.18 -1.35
C SER A 39 22.58 -48.98 -2.85
N ALA A 40 23.66 -48.26 -3.20
CA ALA A 40 24.59 -48.48 -4.32
C ALA A 40 24.75 -47.33 -5.34
N ALA A 41 25.71 -46.45 -5.05
CA ALA A 41 26.94 -46.16 -5.84
C ALA A 41 26.82 -45.63 -7.32
N PRO A 42 27.94 -45.26 -7.99
CA PRO A 42 28.19 -43.87 -8.38
C PRO A 42 28.36 -43.67 -9.90
N SER A 43 28.30 -42.42 -10.39
CA SER A 43 28.71 -42.06 -11.77
C SER A 43 28.94 -40.55 -11.87
N THR A 44 30.21 -40.13 -11.87
CA THR A 44 31.05 -39.74 -13.04
C THR A 44 30.97 -38.26 -13.42
N SER A 45 32.13 -37.62 -13.18
CA SER A 45 32.75 -36.52 -13.92
C SER A 45 31.97 -35.87 -15.06
N VAL A 46 31.75 -34.56 -14.94
CA VAL A 46 31.64 -33.68 -16.11
C VAL A 46 32.66 -32.54 -15.98
N ARG A 47 33.48 -32.48 -17.03
CA ARG A 47 34.53 -31.51 -17.38
C ARG A 47 34.18 -30.05 -17.06
N ARG A 48 35.13 -29.36 -16.42
CA ARG A 48 35.39 -27.93 -16.67
C ARG A 48 35.92 -27.78 -18.11
N VAL A 49 35.22 -26.98 -18.92
CA VAL A 49 35.78 -26.41 -20.14
C VAL A 49 36.00 -24.92 -19.88
N ASN A 50 37.23 -24.50 -20.13
CA ASN A 50 37.70 -23.13 -20.03
C ASN A 50 37.16 -22.25 -21.16
N ALA A 51 37.05 -20.96 -20.83
CA ALA A 51 37.36 -19.77 -21.61
C ALA A 51 37.31 -19.86 -23.15
N GLY A 52 36.41 -19.06 -23.72
CA GLY A 52 36.47 -18.58 -25.09
C GLY A 52 35.91 -17.18 -25.16
N GLN A 53 36.80 -16.18 -25.22
CA GLN A 53 36.53 -14.85 -25.79
C GLN A 53 35.89 -14.99 -27.17
N HIS A 54 34.93 -14.13 -27.51
CA HIS A 54 35.03 -13.33 -28.73
C HIS A 54 33.97 -12.22 -28.75
N ASP A 55 34.46 -11.06 -29.13
CA ASP A 55 33.76 -9.83 -29.51
C ASP A 55 32.58 -10.07 -30.44
N SER A 56 31.58 -9.18 -30.38
CA SER A 56 31.17 -8.41 -31.56
C SER A 56 30.12 -7.36 -31.26
N HIS A 57 30.48 -6.14 -31.64
CA HIS A 57 29.65 -4.95 -31.80
C HIS A 57 28.33 -5.20 -32.55
N ARG A 58 27.25 -4.59 -32.05
CA ARG A 58 26.23 -3.93 -32.90
C ARG A 58 25.26 -3.09 -32.04
N PRO A 59 25.31 -1.75 -32.07
CA PRO A 59 24.14 -0.95 -31.76
C PRO A 59 23.25 -0.89 -33.01
N ALA A 60 22.00 -1.34 -32.87
CA ALA A 60 20.97 -1.13 -33.87
C ALA A 60 20.60 0.37 -33.91
N GLN A 61 20.90 1.00 -35.03
CA GLN A 61 20.43 2.33 -35.38
C GLN A 61 18.91 2.26 -35.61
N TYR A 62 18.15 2.97 -34.79
CA TYR A 62 16.74 3.24 -35.07
C TYR A 62 16.67 4.39 -36.08
N THR A 63 16.25 4.06 -37.30
CA THR A 63 15.88 5.02 -38.33
C THR A 63 14.56 5.69 -37.95
N ASN A 64 14.61 7.00 -37.73
CA ASN A 64 13.46 7.88 -37.75
C ASN A 64 12.93 7.94 -39.19
N LEU A 65 11.72 7.44 -39.41
CA LEU A 65 10.97 7.61 -40.64
C LEU A 65 9.59 8.16 -40.30
N GLY A 66 9.22 9.24 -40.99
CA GLY A 66 7.83 9.52 -41.31
C GLY A 66 7.20 10.73 -40.62
N SER A 67 7.70 11.93 -40.90
CA SER A 67 6.85 13.12 -40.92
C SER A 67 5.85 12.98 -42.07
N SER A 68 4.57 12.77 -41.76
CA SER A 68 3.48 12.92 -42.74
C SER A 68 2.72 14.20 -42.45
N GLU A 69 2.91 15.17 -43.33
CA GLU A 69 2.09 16.37 -43.46
C GLU A 69 0.65 15.97 -43.79
N PHE A 70 -0.31 16.45 -43.02
CA PHE A 70 -1.73 16.43 -43.37
C PHE A 70 -2.23 17.87 -43.47
N PRO A 71 -2.58 18.37 -44.66
CA PRO A 71 -3.36 19.59 -44.81
C PRO A 71 -4.78 19.20 -45.20
N LEU A 72 -5.73 19.28 -44.28
CA LEU A 72 -7.15 19.36 -44.64
C LEU A 72 -7.84 20.40 -43.75
N ALA A 73 -8.00 21.58 -44.36
CA ALA A 73 -8.90 22.61 -43.92
C ALA A 73 -10.35 22.08 -44.00
N PHE A 74 -11.05 22.08 -42.88
CA PHE A 74 -12.51 22.01 -42.87
C PHE A 74 -13.05 23.37 -42.45
N ALA A 75 -13.84 23.93 -43.36
CA ALA A 75 -14.53 25.20 -43.20
C ALA A 75 -15.66 25.09 -42.17
N LEU A 76 -15.91 26.24 -41.56
CA LEU A 76 -16.91 26.58 -40.55
C LEU A 76 -18.34 26.30 -41.03
N ASP A 77 -19.17 25.84 -40.10
CA ASP A 77 -20.54 26.34 -39.94
C ASP A 77 -20.85 26.34 -38.44
N ALA A 78 -20.84 27.53 -37.84
CA ALA A 78 -21.17 27.75 -36.44
C ALA A 78 -22.70 27.86 -36.30
N PRO A 79 -23.39 26.97 -35.56
CA PRO A 79 -24.77 27.19 -35.21
C PRO A 79 -24.86 28.36 -34.21
N THR A 80 -25.69 29.34 -34.56
CA THR A 80 -26.03 30.51 -33.76
C THR A 80 -26.62 30.12 -32.40
N ASP A 81 -26.10 30.75 -31.35
CA ASP A 81 -26.50 30.66 -29.96
C ASP A 81 -27.97 31.07 -29.75
N ASP A 82 -28.86 30.09 -29.57
CA ASP A 82 -30.07 30.29 -28.78
C ASP A 82 -29.74 29.95 -27.31
N ALA A 83 -29.65 31.01 -26.51
CA ALA A 83 -29.29 30.97 -25.09
C ALA A 83 -30.35 30.23 -24.26
N VAL A 84 -30.22 28.91 -24.15
CA VAL A 84 -30.94 28.11 -23.15
C VAL A 84 -30.29 28.38 -21.79
N THR A 85 -30.92 29.23 -20.99
CA THR A 85 -30.53 29.44 -19.59
C THR A 85 -30.85 28.16 -18.82
N PRO A 86 -29.86 27.44 -18.25
CA PRO A 86 -30.15 26.24 -17.47
C PRO A 86 -30.95 26.64 -16.23
N TYR A 87 -32.13 26.04 -16.06
CA TYR A 87 -32.91 26.13 -14.83
C TYR A 87 -32.09 25.51 -13.68
N ILE A 88 -31.59 26.35 -12.79
CA ILE A 88 -30.91 25.93 -11.55
C ILE A 88 -32.00 25.93 -10.46
N PRO A 89 -32.41 24.75 -9.93
CA PRO A 89 -33.34 24.71 -8.82
C PRO A 89 -32.73 25.42 -7.60
N GLU A 90 -33.37 26.47 -7.09
CA GLU A 90 -32.87 27.28 -5.97
C GLU A 90 -32.78 26.51 -4.63
N ASP A 91 -33.35 25.29 -4.57
CA ASP A 91 -33.43 24.46 -3.37
C ASP A 91 -32.63 23.14 -3.47
N ALA A 92 -31.50 23.12 -4.17
CA ALA A 92 -30.57 22.00 -4.03
C ALA A 92 -29.96 22.04 -2.61
N PRO A 93 -30.10 20.98 -1.78
CA PRO A 93 -29.53 20.98 -0.43
C PRO A 93 -28.03 21.23 -0.53
N ARG A 94 -27.57 22.35 0.03
CA ARG A 94 -26.15 22.72 0.09
C ARG A 94 -25.38 21.52 0.64
N ARG A 95 -24.60 20.88 -0.24
CA ARG A 95 -23.66 19.82 0.15
C ARG A 95 -22.83 20.42 1.29
N ARG A 96 -22.85 19.78 2.46
CA ARG A 96 -21.85 20.11 3.49
C ARG A 96 -20.51 19.68 2.92
N GLU A 97 -19.78 20.62 2.34
CA GLU A 97 -18.35 20.48 2.08
C GLU A 97 -17.63 20.50 3.43
N THR A 98 -17.76 19.42 4.20
CA THR A 98 -16.79 19.15 5.24
C THR A 98 -15.46 18.94 4.53
N ALA A 99 -14.50 19.83 4.78
CA ALA A 99 -13.15 19.68 4.26
C ALA A 99 -12.66 18.24 4.50
N PRO A 100 -11.95 17.61 3.56
CA PRO A 100 -11.57 16.19 3.69
C PRO A 100 -10.57 15.95 4.83
N TRP A 101 -10.14 16.99 5.54
CA TRP A 101 -9.22 16.93 6.66
C TRP A 101 -9.49 18.03 7.68
N GLN A 102 -9.05 17.79 8.91
CA GLN A 102 -9.12 18.75 10.01
C GLN A 102 -7.74 18.89 10.67
N ILE A 103 -7.23 20.12 10.71
CA ILE A 103 -5.98 20.44 11.41
C ILE A 103 -6.29 20.75 12.87
N THR A 104 -5.61 20.08 13.79
CA THR A 104 -5.68 20.33 15.23
C THR A 104 -4.46 21.13 15.66
N VAL A 105 -4.71 22.30 16.26
CA VAL A 105 -3.67 23.19 16.80
C VAL A 105 -3.12 22.58 18.10
N PRO A 106 -1.80 22.67 18.38
CA PRO A 106 -1.23 22.21 19.64
C PRO A 106 -1.92 22.85 20.84
N THR A 107 -2.33 22.04 21.83
CA THR A 107 -2.88 22.57 23.09
C THR A 107 -1.83 22.68 24.20
N THR A 108 -0.67 22.03 24.03
CA THR A 108 0.41 21.98 25.03
C THR A 108 1.58 22.88 24.66
N ARG A 109 2.20 23.48 25.68
CA ARG A 109 3.51 24.10 25.52
C ARG A 109 4.55 23.01 25.25
N ILE A 110 5.39 23.22 24.24
CA ILE A 110 6.51 22.33 23.93
C ILE A 110 7.44 22.29 25.14
N THR A 111 7.61 21.13 25.77
CA THR A 111 8.56 20.93 26.85
C THR A 111 9.93 20.54 26.27
N PRO A 112 11.04 20.75 27.00
CA PRO A 112 12.35 20.27 26.57
C PRO A 112 12.41 18.77 26.26
N GLN A 113 11.60 17.95 26.94
CA GLN A 113 11.49 16.52 26.62
C GLN A 113 10.89 16.28 25.23
N HIS A 114 9.93 17.10 24.79
CA HIS A 114 9.33 17.00 23.46
C HIS A 114 10.32 17.39 22.34
N ILE A 115 11.22 18.35 22.59
CA ILE A 115 12.21 18.81 21.59
C ILE A 115 13.06 17.66 21.09
N ASN A 116 13.39 16.71 21.96
CA ASN A 116 14.16 15.55 21.58
C ASN A 116 13.39 14.57 20.67
N LEU A 117 12.06 14.49 20.78
CA LEU A 117 11.23 13.52 20.06
C LEU A 117 10.64 14.07 18.74
N ILE A 118 10.67 15.39 18.53
CA ILE A 118 10.17 16.04 17.32
C ILE A 118 11.22 16.16 16.18
N THR A 119 12.35 15.45 16.30
CA THR A 119 13.38 15.47 15.24
C THR A 119 13.22 14.27 14.31
N PRO A 120 13.29 14.46 12.98
CA PRO A 120 13.14 13.36 12.01
C PRO A 120 14.09 12.19 12.26
N ALA A 121 15.31 12.49 12.74
CA ALA A 121 16.33 11.49 13.06
C ALA A 121 15.93 10.55 14.20
N LYS A 122 15.08 10.99 15.14
CA LYS A 122 14.73 10.22 16.34
C LYS A 122 13.42 9.44 16.23
N LEU A 123 12.65 9.62 15.16
CA LEU A 123 11.50 8.75 14.88
C LEU A 123 12.00 7.44 14.25
N GLU A 124 12.16 6.38 15.03
CA GLU A 124 12.68 5.09 14.56
C GLU A 124 11.61 4.00 14.55
N ALA A 125 10.67 4.06 15.49
CA ALA A 125 9.62 3.09 15.71
C ALA A 125 8.23 3.71 15.65
N TYR A 126 7.21 2.86 15.46
CA TYR A 126 5.81 3.31 15.45
C TYR A 126 5.38 3.92 16.79
N ASP A 127 5.88 3.37 17.89
CA ASP A 127 5.54 3.84 19.24
C ASP A 127 5.97 5.30 19.45
N ASP A 128 7.00 5.76 18.72
CA ASP A 128 7.42 7.16 18.75
C ASP A 128 6.36 8.11 18.20
N LEU A 129 5.44 7.62 17.36
CA LEU A 129 4.34 8.40 16.81
C LEU A 129 3.24 8.64 17.84
N ALA A 130 3.16 7.85 18.93
CA ALA A 130 2.08 7.96 19.92
C ALA A 130 1.96 9.36 20.54
N ILE A 131 3.05 10.13 20.59
CA ILE A 131 3.07 11.53 21.06
C ILE A 131 2.19 12.46 20.20
N PHE A 132 1.89 12.08 18.96
CA PHE A 132 1.04 12.84 18.03
C PHE A 132 -0.44 12.41 18.07
N ALA A 133 -0.80 11.34 18.80
CA ALA A 133 -2.17 10.82 18.80
C ALA A 133 -3.15 11.64 19.67
N GLY A 134 -2.63 12.31 20.71
CA GLY A 134 -3.43 13.02 21.70
C GLY A 134 -3.65 14.51 21.39
N PRO A 135 -4.63 15.16 22.04
CA PRO A 135 -4.82 16.61 21.96
C PRO A 135 -3.60 17.38 22.47
N ALA A 136 -2.83 16.76 23.37
CA ALA A 136 -1.58 17.25 23.94
C ALA A 136 -0.37 17.11 23.00
N SER A 137 -0.58 16.91 21.70
CA SER A 137 0.51 16.79 20.74
C SER A 137 1.40 18.06 20.75
N PRO A 138 2.73 17.90 20.78
CA PRO A 138 3.64 19.05 20.80
C PRO A 138 3.67 19.83 19.47
N LEU A 139 3.11 19.27 18.40
CA LEU A 139 3.12 19.86 17.06
C LEU A 139 1.71 19.85 16.45
N PRO A 140 1.45 20.70 15.44
CA PRO A 140 0.21 20.64 14.69
C PRO A 140 0.02 19.25 14.10
N THR A 141 -1.19 18.70 14.26
CA THR A 141 -1.55 17.41 13.68
C THR A 141 -2.72 17.56 12.72
N VAL A 142 -2.82 16.65 11.75
CA VAL A 142 -3.93 16.62 10.80
C VAL A 142 -4.59 15.24 10.83
N ALA A 143 -5.92 15.23 10.95
CA ALA A 143 -6.72 14.03 10.78
C ALA A 143 -7.35 14.06 9.38
N PHE A 144 -7.14 13.02 8.60
CA PHE A 144 -7.73 12.86 7.28
C PHE A 144 -9.02 12.07 7.36
N SER A 145 -9.96 12.38 6.46
CA SER A 145 -11.15 11.56 6.24
C SER A 145 -10.74 10.14 5.81
N PRO A 146 -11.39 9.08 6.31
CA PRO A 146 -11.16 7.71 5.81
C PRO A 146 -11.41 7.56 4.29
N ALA A 147 -12.18 8.47 3.70
CA ALA A 147 -12.50 8.50 2.27
C ALA A 147 -11.53 9.31 1.41
N ILE A 148 -10.48 9.92 2.00
CA ILE A 148 -9.51 10.72 1.25
C ILE A 148 -8.82 9.85 0.19
N ASP A 149 -8.70 10.38 -1.04
CA ASP A 149 -7.95 9.68 -2.07
C ASP A 149 -6.44 9.95 -1.96
N LEU A 150 -5.63 9.09 -2.58
CA LEU A 150 -4.18 9.23 -2.53
C LEU A 150 -3.70 10.56 -3.14
N GLY A 151 -4.36 11.07 -4.18
CA GLY A 151 -3.97 12.30 -4.85
C GLY A 151 -4.15 13.52 -3.96
N GLU A 152 -5.29 13.64 -3.30
CA GLU A 152 -5.59 14.72 -2.35
C GLU A 152 -4.59 14.72 -1.19
N LEU A 153 -4.30 13.54 -0.62
CA LEU A 153 -3.34 13.39 0.47
C LEU A 153 -1.93 13.81 0.02
N LEU A 154 -1.48 13.37 -1.16
CA LEU A 154 -0.16 13.72 -1.68
C LEU A 154 -0.08 15.23 -2.02
N TRP A 155 -1.15 15.80 -2.57
CA TRP A 155 -1.25 17.22 -2.86
C TRP A 155 -1.12 18.07 -1.59
N PHE A 156 -1.77 17.68 -0.50
CA PHE A 156 -1.65 18.37 0.80
C PHE A 156 -0.19 18.47 1.28
N TYR A 157 0.60 17.41 1.08
CA TYR A 157 2.02 17.37 1.45
C TYR A 157 2.97 17.88 0.36
N GLY A 158 2.46 18.30 -0.81
CA GLY A 158 3.31 18.68 -1.95
C GLY A 158 4.18 17.53 -2.47
N LEU A 159 3.65 16.31 -2.45
CA LEU A 159 4.32 15.10 -2.92
C LEU A 159 3.81 14.68 -4.30
N ASP A 160 4.72 14.16 -5.12
CA ASP A 160 4.36 13.57 -6.40
C ASP A 160 3.74 12.18 -6.21
N PHE A 161 2.90 11.78 -7.19
CA PHE A 161 2.43 10.40 -7.27
C PHE A 161 3.61 9.41 -7.37
N PRO A 162 3.60 8.35 -6.55
CA PRO A 162 4.72 7.43 -6.49
C PRO A 162 4.84 6.64 -7.79
N LYS A 163 6.05 6.65 -8.37
CA LYS A 163 6.40 5.80 -9.51
C LYS A 163 6.29 4.32 -9.12
N ALA A 164 5.77 3.47 -10.01
CA ALA A 164 5.56 2.04 -9.76
C ALA A 164 6.81 1.33 -9.21
N LYS A 165 8.00 1.65 -9.72
CA LYS A 165 9.28 1.08 -9.27
C LYS A 165 9.64 1.30 -7.80
N ARG A 166 9.04 2.31 -7.16
CA ARG A 166 9.23 2.58 -5.72
C ARG A 166 8.17 1.92 -4.85
N THR A 167 7.14 1.38 -5.50
CA THR A 167 5.89 0.90 -4.88
C THR A 167 5.81 -0.62 -4.90
N PHE A 168 6.39 -1.28 -5.90
CA PHE A 168 6.40 -2.74 -6.00
C PHE A 168 7.83 -3.26 -5.92
N ARG A 169 8.08 -4.18 -4.98
CA ARG A 169 9.36 -4.86 -4.84
C ARG A 169 9.27 -6.26 -5.43
N THR A 170 10.15 -6.54 -6.37
CA THR A 170 10.33 -7.86 -6.97
C THR A 170 10.90 -8.85 -5.96
N ASP A 171 10.25 -10.01 -5.82
CA ASP A 171 10.78 -11.14 -5.06
C ASP A 171 11.81 -11.92 -5.90
N ARG A 172 12.74 -12.61 -5.22
CA ARG A 172 13.93 -13.21 -5.85
C ARG A 172 13.63 -14.33 -6.87
N ASP A 173 12.39 -14.82 -6.95
CA ASP A 173 12.04 -16.03 -7.71
C ASP A 173 11.44 -15.76 -9.12
N LEU A 174 11.59 -14.54 -9.67
CA LEU A 174 11.08 -14.27 -11.03
C LEU A 174 11.80 -15.07 -12.14
N ARG A 175 13.03 -15.53 -11.89
CA ARG A 175 13.84 -16.23 -12.90
C ARG A 175 13.30 -17.59 -13.31
N ARG A 176 12.36 -18.15 -12.54
CA ARG A 176 11.76 -19.47 -12.77
C ARG A 176 10.33 -19.38 -13.32
N ARG A 177 9.85 -18.17 -13.58
CA ARG A 177 8.47 -17.91 -13.99
C ARG A 177 8.45 -17.25 -15.36
N TRP A 178 7.44 -17.63 -16.14
CA TRP A 178 7.29 -17.18 -17.51
C TRP A 178 6.08 -16.25 -17.61
N CYS A 179 6.21 -15.20 -18.40
CA CYS A 179 5.09 -14.37 -18.76
C CYS A 179 4.03 -15.20 -19.51
N SER A 180 2.76 -14.86 -19.31
CA SER A 180 1.64 -15.44 -20.08
C SER A 180 0.67 -14.36 -20.55
N ALA A 181 1.12 -13.11 -20.67
CA ALA A 181 0.32 -12.04 -21.24
C ALA A 181 0.03 -12.30 -22.72
N VAL A 182 -1.22 -12.13 -23.14
CA VAL A 182 -1.67 -12.20 -24.53
C VAL A 182 -1.68 -10.79 -25.09
N LEU A 183 -0.79 -10.53 -26.05
CA LEU A 183 -0.60 -9.26 -26.71
C LEU A 183 -1.10 -9.38 -28.15
N ARG A 184 -2.21 -8.70 -28.47
CA ARG A 184 -2.91 -8.83 -29.75
C ARG A 184 -3.32 -10.30 -29.98
N GLU A 185 -2.50 -11.06 -30.71
CA GLU A 185 -2.74 -12.47 -31.06
C GLU A 185 -1.61 -13.40 -30.61
N ARG A 186 -0.61 -12.89 -29.89
CA ARG A 186 0.56 -13.68 -29.47
C ARG A 186 0.72 -13.65 -27.96
N GLN A 187 0.96 -14.83 -27.39
CA GLN A 187 1.31 -14.96 -25.98
C GLN A 187 2.78 -14.61 -25.79
N CYS A 188 3.07 -13.65 -24.91
CA CYS A 188 4.41 -13.40 -24.41
C CYS A 188 4.89 -14.65 -23.65
N ARG A 189 6.09 -15.13 -23.98
CA ARG A 189 6.77 -16.26 -23.31
C ARG A 189 8.16 -15.87 -22.81
N ALA A 190 8.40 -14.59 -22.55
CA ALA A 190 9.65 -14.15 -21.94
C ALA A 190 9.68 -14.55 -20.46
N CYS A 191 10.87 -14.68 -19.87
CA CYS A 191 10.99 -14.89 -18.44
C CYS A 191 10.52 -13.61 -17.71
N LEU A 192 9.86 -13.74 -16.55
CA LEU A 192 9.39 -12.56 -15.80
C LEU A 192 10.52 -11.63 -15.40
N HIS A 193 11.73 -12.17 -15.18
CA HIS A 193 12.92 -11.38 -14.92
C HIS A 193 13.29 -10.46 -16.10
N ASP A 194 13.03 -10.86 -17.35
CA ASP A 194 13.40 -10.09 -18.54
C ASP A 194 12.51 -8.84 -18.72
N HIS A 195 11.38 -8.78 -18.02
CA HIS A 195 10.54 -7.59 -17.94
C HIS A 195 11.05 -6.55 -16.93
N CYS A 196 11.98 -6.92 -16.05
CA CYS A 196 12.61 -5.97 -15.12
C CYS A 196 13.75 -5.22 -15.81
N ARG A 197 13.56 -3.91 -16.00
CA ARG A 197 14.56 -3.03 -16.62
C ARG A 197 15.62 -2.59 -15.62
N ALA A 198 16.77 -2.15 -16.13
CA ALA A 198 17.90 -1.69 -15.32
C ALA A 198 17.57 -0.50 -14.39
N ASP A 199 16.59 0.32 -14.77
CA ASP A 199 16.16 1.47 -13.96
C ASP A 199 15.16 1.10 -12.85
N GLY A 200 14.86 -0.20 -12.70
CA GLY A 200 13.90 -0.77 -11.76
C GLY A 200 12.44 -0.74 -12.23
N SER A 201 12.14 -0.20 -13.41
CA SER A 201 10.79 -0.30 -13.98
C SER A 201 10.50 -1.71 -14.48
N VAL A 202 9.24 -2.10 -14.49
CA VAL A 202 8.79 -3.40 -14.97
C VAL A 202 7.77 -3.20 -16.07
N ASP A 203 7.95 -3.93 -17.16
CA ASP A 203 6.99 -3.95 -18.26
C ASP A 203 5.89 -4.97 -17.98
N TYR A 204 4.71 -4.47 -17.59
CA TYR A 204 3.55 -5.29 -17.25
C TYR A 204 2.60 -5.55 -18.44
N HIS A 205 2.96 -5.16 -19.67
CA HIS A 205 2.07 -5.31 -20.83
C HIS A 205 0.72 -4.58 -20.69
N VAL A 206 0.72 -3.40 -20.06
CA VAL A 206 -0.48 -2.57 -19.90
C VAL A 206 -0.43 -1.42 -20.90
N GLY A 207 -1.35 -1.44 -21.87
CA GLY A 207 -1.54 -0.39 -22.87
C GLY A 207 -2.46 0.74 -22.40
N LEU A 208 -2.44 1.85 -23.14
CA LEU A 208 -3.40 2.95 -22.98
C LEU A 208 -4.81 2.48 -23.35
N GLY A 209 -5.82 2.91 -22.58
CA GLY A 209 -7.22 2.52 -22.77
C GLY A 209 -7.54 1.05 -22.45
N GLN A 210 -6.54 0.25 -22.08
CA GLN A 210 -6.76 -1.12 -21.68
C GLN A 210 -7.48 -1.17 -20.33
N ARG A 211 -8.54 -1.99 -20.25
CA ARG A 211 -9.32 -2.22 -19.03
C ARG A 211 -9.31 -3.68 -18.56
N ARG A 212 -8.94 -4.61 -19.43
CA ARG A 212 -8.85 -6.05 -19.11
C ARG A 212 -7.40 -6.46 -18.89
N CYS A 213 -7.16 -7.32 -17.90
CA CYS A 213 -5.85 -7.91 -17.68
C CYS A 213 -5.39 -8.69 -18.93
N ALA A 214 -4.15 -8.46 -19.37
CA ALA A 214 -3.59 -9.17 -20.54
C ALA A 214 -3.21 -10.61 -20.22
N TRP A 215 -3.10 -11.00 -18.96
CA TRP A 215 -2.65 -12.35 -18.59
C TRP A 215 -3.63 -13.42 -19.08
N ALA A 216 -3.11 -14.49 -19.69
CA ALA A 216 -3.94 -15.57 -20.22
C ALA A 216 -4.90 -16.12 -19.16
N GLN A 217 -6.18 -16.20 -19.52
CA GLN A 217 -7.27 -16.70 -18.67
C GLN A 217 -7.53 -15.91 -17.38
N CYS A 218 -6.89 -14.75 -17.18
CA CYS A 218 -7.22 -13.89 -16.04
C CYS A 218 -8.56 -13.17 -16.29
N PRO A 219 -9.57 -13.31 -15.40
CA PRO A 219 -10.87 -12.68 -15.57
C PRO A 219 -10.90 -11.22 -15.13
N PHE A 220 -9.79 -10.68 -14.62
CA PHE A 220 -9.74 -9.34 -14.04
C PHE A 220 -10.01 -8.24 -15.09
N VAL A 221 -10.99 -7.39 -14.78
CA VAL A 221 -11.39 -6.22 -15.58
C VAL A 221 -11.60 -5.03 -14.65
N VAL A 222 -11.00 -3.89 -14.98
CA VAL A 222 -11.20 -2.64 -14.25
C VAL A 222 -12.61 -2.09 -14.53
N PRO A 223 -13.44 -1.84 -13.50
CA PRO A 223 -14.79 -1.30 -13.65
C PRO A 223 -14.80 0.12 -14.26
N HIS A 224 -15.86 0.48 -14.98
CA HIS A 224 -15.96 1.76 -15.70
C HIS A 224 -15.90 2.97 -14.75
N GLU A 225 -16.40 2.83 -13.54
CA GLU A 225 -16.49 3.85 -12.49
C GLU A 225 -15.11 4.36 -12.04
N VAL A 226 -14.04 3.59 -12.24
CA VAL A 226 -12.66 3.97 -11.87
C VAL A 226 -12.12 5.12 -12.73
N GLY A 227 -12.71 5.35 -13.92
CA GLY A 227 -12.23 6.34 -14.89
C GLY A 227 -11.02 5.85 -15.68
N ASP A 228 -10.91 6.32 -16.93
CA ASP A 228 -9.92 5.80 -17.88
C ASP A 228 -8.49 6.18 -17.54
N ASP A 229 -8.25 7.32 -16.89
CA ASP A 229 -6.92 7.76 -16.46
C ASP A 229 -6.35 6.87 -15.34
N LYS A 230 -7.21 6.28 -14.52
CA LYS A 230 -6.81 5.42 -13.40
C LYS A 230 -6.73 3.95 -13.79
N ALA A 231 -7.39 3.53 -14.88
CA ALA A 231 -7.45 2.14 -15.30
C ALA A 231 -6.07 1.49 -15.60
N PRO A 232 -5.13 2.14 -16.33
CA PRO A 232 -3.80 1.59 -16.56
C PRO A 232 -3.02 1.35 -15.25
N ARG A 233 -3.23 2.23 -14.26
CA ARG A 233 -2.59 2.13 -12.95
C ARG A 233 -3.14 0.96 -12.14
N ALA A 234 -4.46 0.77 -12.15
CA ALA A 234 -5.12 -0.37 -11.52
C ALA A 234 -4.67 -1.70 -12.15
N LEU A 235 -4.62 -1.77 -13.49
CA LEU A 235 -4.10 -2.95 -14.20
C LEU A 235 -2.63 -3.23 -13.88
N SER A 236 -1.78 -2.20 -13.85
CA SER A 236 -0.36 -2.36 -13.52
C SER A 236 -0.18 -2.90 -12.10
N ALA A 237 -0.94 -2.40 -11.15
CA ALA A 237 -0.93 -2.90 -9.77
C ALA A 237 -1.38 -4.35 -9.69
N HIS A 238 -2.48 -4.70 -10.37
CA HIS A 238 -2.96 -6.08 -10.45
C HIS A 238 -1.90 -7.03 -11.04
N MET A 239 -1.30 -6.65 -12.17
CA MET A 239 -0.23 -7.43 -12.80
C MET A 239 0.97 -7.62 -11.86
N ALA A 240 1.42 -6.55 -11.21
CA ALA A 240 2.51 -6.57 -10.25
C ALA A 240 2.28 -7.58 -9.12
N LEU A 241 1.10 -7.53 -8.49
CA LEU A 241 0.77 -8.32 -7.30
C LEU A 241 0.42 -9.77 -7.64
N THR A 242 -0.46 -9.97 -8.62
CA THR A 242 -1.05 -11.27 -8.92
C THR A 242 -0.16 -12.12 -9.81
N HIS A 243 0.44 -11.52 -10.85
CA HIS A 243 1.14 -12.28 -11.88
C HIS A 243 2.66 -12.23 -11.70
N PHE A 244 3.18 -11.07 -11.30
CA PHE A 244 4.61 -10.90 -10.99
C PHE A 244 4.95 -11.18 -9.53
N CYS A 245 3.97 -11.50 -8.67
CA CYS A 245 4.18 -11.79 -7.24
C CYS A 245 5.10 -10.77 -6.56
N GLN A 246 4.94 -9.50 -6.89
CA GLN A 246 5.69 -8.43 -6.24
C GLN A 246 5.01 -8.07 -4.93
N THR A 247 5.80 -7.58 -3.98
CA THR A 247 5.30 -7.08 -2.71
C THR A 247 4.97 -5.58 -2.84
N LEU A 248 3.78 -5.17 -2.41
CA LEU A 248 3.44 -3.75 -2.28
C LEU A 248 4.25 -3.12 -1.13
N MET A 249 4.91 -2.01 -1.42
CA MET A 249 5.74 -1.26 -0.49
C MET A 249 5.24 0.17 -0.38
N CYS A 250 5.21 0.71 0.83
CA CYS A 250 5.02 2.14 1.02
C CYS A 250 6.21 2.91 0.40
N PRO A 251 5.97 3.89 -0.49
CA PRO A 251 7.04 4.61 -1.17
C PRO A 251 7.86 5.50 -0.23
N LEU A 252 7.30 5.89 0.92
CA LEU A 252 7.94 6.76 1.91
C LEU A 252 8.70 5.95 2.97
N CYS A 253 8.01 5.09 3.72
CA CYS A 253 8.62 4.35 4.84
C CYS A 253 9.24 3.00 4.45
N LYS A 254 9.12 2.57 3.18
CA LYS A 254 9.66 1.32 2.64
C LYS A 254 9.20 0.05 3.37
N ARG A 255 8.06 0.11 4.05
CA ARG A 255 7.43 -1.05 4.68
C ARG A 255 6.56 -1.80 3.68
N ALA A 256 6.51 -3.12 3.82
CA ALA A 256 5.59 -3.96 3.06
C ALA A 256 4.16 -3.73 3.55
N LEU A 257 3.25 -3.50 2.62
CA LEU A 257 1.82 -3.31 2.90
C LEU A 257 1.08 -4.59 2.53
N LYS A 258 0.25 -5.08 3.45
CA LYS A 258 -0.59 -6.24 3.19
C LYS A 258 -1.86 -5.80 2.47
N ILE A 259 -2.20 -6.54 1.42
CA ILE A 259 -3.44 -6.37 0.66
C ILE A 259 -4.28 -7.61 0.97
N ALA A 260 -5.53 -7.41 1.37
CA ALA A 260 -6.47 -8.52 1.48
C ALA A 260 -6.56 -9.23 0.11
N LYS A 261 -6.63 -10.56 0.11
CA LYS A 261 -6.56 -11.35 -1.15
C LYS A 261 -7.64 -10.98 -2.18
N GLU A 262 -8.71 -10.32 -1.74
CA GLU A 262 -9.87 -9.95 -2.56
C GLU A 262 -9.83 -8.50 -3.07
N SER A 263 -8.88 -7.66 -2.61
CA SER A 263 -8.86 -6.21 -2.91
C SER A 263 -7.81 -5.78 -3.95
N GLY A 264 -7.44 -6.66 -4.88
CA GLY A 264 -6.37 -6.43 -5.86
C GLY A 264 -6.47 -5.15 -6.72
N PHE A 265 -7.66 -4.55 -6.81
CA PHE A 265 -7.90 -3.28 -7.52
C PHE A 265 -7.34 -2.05 -6.77
N LEU A 266 -7.13 -2.16 -5.46
CA LEU A 266 -7.05 -1.02 -4.55
C LEU A 266 -5.63 -0.80 -4.01
N ALA A 267 -4.59 -1.24 -4.72
CA ALA A 267 -3.21 -1.17 -4.22
C ALA A 267 -2.80 0.26 -3.82
N TYR A 268 -3.21 1.26 -4.60
CA TYR A 268 -2.96 2.66 -4.28
C TYR A 268 -3.86 3.18 -3.16
N ASP A 269 -5.06 2.63 -2.97
CA ASP A 269 -5.91 2.98 -1.83
C ASP A 269 -5.37 2.37 -0.53
N VAL A 270 -4.71 1.21 -0.60
CA VAL A 270 -3.96 0.63 0.53
C VAL A 270 -2.83 1.57 0.94
N ILE A 271 -2.14 2.19 -0.02
CA ILE A 271 -1.15 3.24 0.28
C ILE A 271 -1.85 4.45 0.90
N ALA A 272 -2.94 4.95 0.29
CA ALA A 272 -3.69 6.10 0.80
C ALA A 272 -4.10 5.90 2.26
N LYS A 273 -4.72 4.75 2.56
CA LYS A 273 -5.13 4.34 3.90
C LYS A 273 -3.93 4.27 4.84
N HIS A 274 -2.81 3.65 4.45
CA HIS A 274 -1.60 3.62 5.27
C HIS A 274 -1.04 5.01 5.61
N LEU A 275 -1.13 5.97 4.67
CA LEU A 275 -0.71 7.34 4.92
C LEU A 275 -1.72 8.09 5.81
N ALA A 276 -3.02 7.86 5.59
CA ALA A 276 -4.11 8.48 6.32
C ALA A 276 -4.24 8.00 7.78
N THR A 277 -3.83 6.76 8.11
CA THR A 277 -3.79 6.30 9.52
C THR A 277 -2.76 7.05 10.36
N GLY A 278 -1.85 7.78 9.73
CA GLY A 278 -0.76 8.49 10.39
C GLY A 278 0.31 7.61 11.03
N LEU A 279 0.31 6.30 10.74
CA LEU A 279 1.34 5.37 11.20
C LEU A 279 2.56 5.34 10.24
N CYS A 280 2.51 6.04 9.12
CA CYS A 280 3.62 6.07 8.18
C CYS A 280 4.81 6.91 8.71
N LEU A 281 5.85 6.25 9.24
CA LEU A 281 7.08 6.93 9.71
C LEU A 281 7.72 7.84 8.65
N GLY A 282 7.72 7.42 7.39
CA GLY A 282 8.31 8.19 6.31
C GLY A 282 7.56 9.50 6.06
N LEU A 283 6.22 9.47 6.15
CA LEU A 283 5.41 10.68 6.02
C LEU A 283 5.55 11.60 7.24
N ALA A 284 5.60 11.03 8.45
CA ALA A 284 5.83 11.81 9.67
C ALA A 284 7.18 12.54 9.63
N LYS A 285 8.26 11.84 9.24
CA LYS A 285 9.60 12.46 9.06
C LYS A 285 9.56 13.57 8.03
N TYR A 286 8.96 13.32 6.87
CA TYR A 286 8.82 14.32 5.82
C TYR A 286 8.06 15.57 6.32
N ALA A 287 6.94 15.38 7.01
CA ALA A 287 6.15 16.48 7.56
C ALA A 287 6.97 17.33 8.55
N LEU A 288 7.72 16.69 9.44
CA LEU A 288 8.62 17.37 10.37
C LEU A 288 9.72 18.16 9.65
N GLU A 289 10.37 17.57 8.65
CA GLU A 289 11.42 18.24 7.85
C GLU A 289 10.89 19.47 7.11
N LYS A 290 9.61 19.45 6.72
CA LYS A 290 8.94 20.55 6.00
C LYS A 290 8.15 21.50 6.91
N ALA A 291 8.23 21.32 8.23
CA ALA A 291 7.42 22.06 9.20
C ALA A 291 5.91 22.06 8.88
N GLN A 292 5.41 20.93 8.36
CA GLN A 292 4.00 20.69 8.05
C GLN A 292 3.31 19.90 9.17
N PRO A 293 1.96 19.93 9.25
CA PRO A 293 1.23 19.13 10.23
C PRO A 293 1.50 17.64 10.07
N VAL A 294 1.80 16.97 11.18
CA VAL A 294 2.02 15.51 11.21
C VAL A 294 0.66 14.81 11.14
N PRO A 295 0.50 13.75 10.32
CA PRO A 295 -0.72 12.95 10.35
C PRO A 295 -1.00 12.42 11.75
N ARG A 296 -2.23 12.59 12.24
CA ARG A 296 -2.62 12.11 13.56
C ARG A 296 -2.69 10.58 13.56
N PRO A 297 -1.89 9.88 14.38
CA PRO A 297 -1.88 8.43 14.39
C PRO A 297 -3.17 7.83 14.96
N ASN A 298 -3.75 6.87 14.25
CA ASN A 298 -4.80 6.00 14.75
C ASN A 298 -4.16 4.77 15.41
N LEU A 299 -3.92 4.84 16.72
CA LEU A 299 -3.25 3.76 17.48
C LEU A 299 -4.06 2.46 17.56
N GLY A 300 -5.35 2.48 17.22
CA GLY A 300 -6.18 1.28 17.12
C GLY A 300 -6.05 0.54 15.78
N ALA A 301 -5.41 1.15 14.77
CA ALA A 301 -5.22 0.54 13.46
C ALA A 301 -3.99 -0.37 13.43
N ASP A 302 -4.05 -1.48 12.70
CA ASP A 302 -2.88 -2.32 12.47
C ASP A 302 -1.87 -1.58 11.56
N PRO A 303 -0.61 -1.42 11.99
CA PRO A 303 0.41 -0.68 11.24
C PRO A 303 0.83 -1.32 9.90
N GLY A 304 0.47 -2.59 9.67
CA GLY A 304 0.79 -3.37 8.48
C GLY A 304 -0.40 -4.04 7.79
N ILE A 305 -1.59 -4.04 8.41
CA ILE A 305 -2.84 -4.50 7.81
C ILE A 305 -3.76 -3.29 7.62
N VAL A 306 -3.99 -2.95 6.36
CA VAL A 306 -5.12 -2.08 6.01
C VAL A 306 -6.34 -2.98 5.92
N GLU A 307 -7.00 -3.21 7.05
CA GLU A 307 -8.28 -3.93 7.04
C GLU A 307 -9.27 -3.08 6.23
N GLY A 308 -9.85 -3.68 5.19
CA GLY A 308 -11.01 -3.09 4.56
C GLY A 308 -12.17 -3.23 5.53
N GLU A 309 -12.64 -2.14 6.11
CA GLU A 309 -14.02 -2.10 6.57
C GLU A 309 -14.89 -2.47 5.35
N ASP A 310 -15.78 -3.45 5.54
CA ASP A 310 -16.68 -4.07 4.56
C ASP A 310 -16.15 -5.27 3.76
N ALA A 311 -16.09 -6.42 4.44
CA ALA A 311 -16.46 -7.68 3.78
C ALA A 311 -17.97 -7.63 3.48
N PRO A 312 -18.44 -7.81 2.23
CA PRO A 312 -19.85 -7.93 1.96
C PRO A 312 -20.37 -9.19 2.67
N ARG A 313 -21.34 -9.01 3.56
CA ARG A 313 -22.19 -10.11 4.05
C ARG A 313 -23.03 -10.60 2.87
N PHE A 314 -22.46 -11.44 2.01
CA PHE A 314 -23.28 -12.31 1.17
C PHE A 314 -23.88 -13.37 2.07
N ARG A 315 -25.18 -13.22 2.34
CA ARG A 315 -26.01 -14.37 2.72
C ARG A 315 -26.09 -15.28 1.50
N VAL A 316 -25.55 -16.49 1.64
CA VAL A 316 -25.98 -17.65 0.84
C VAL A 316 -27.16 -18.29 1.56
#